data_AF-A0A8C5FRH2-F1
#
_entry.id   AF-A0A8C5FRH2-F1
#
_cell.length_a   1.000
_cell.length_b   1.000
_cell.length_c   1.000
_cell.angle_alpha   90.00
_cell.angle_beta   90.00
_cell.angle_gamma   90.00
#
_symmetry.space_group_name_H-M   'P 1'
#
loop_
_entity.id
_entity.type
_entity.pdbx_description
1 polymer ?
#
loop_
_entity_poly.entity_id
_entity_poly.type
_entity_poly.pdbx_seq_one_letter_code
_entity_poly.pdbx_strand_id
1 'polypeptide(L)'
;MKIADPEVLHIWKTNSLPLRFWVNILKNPQFVFDMDKSDHLDGCLSVIAQAFMDSFSLTDTKLGKHAPTNKLLYAKDIPQFKQEVKAYYNCVREQQPITTAEFKDFLLEESRKHDNEFNEPAALRELYKFIHQYFTEIEQKLEHSGAPAELKEQLKQVKNQFDGQKSCSWD
;
A
#
# COMPACT_ATOMS: atom_id res chain seq x y z
N MET A 1 -3.78 -16.23 -20.28
CA MET A 1 -2.78 -15.23 -20.72
C MET A 1 -1.51 -15.46 -19.93
N LYS A 2 -0.40 -15.88 -20.57
CA LYS A 2 0.90 -16.02 -19.90
C LYS A 2 1.71 -14.75 -20.19
N ILE A 3 1.99 -13.96 -19.16
CA ILE A 3 2.83 -12.76 -19.28
C ILE A 3 4.28 -13.23 -19.21
N ALA A 4 5.03 -13.02 -20.29
CA ALA A 4 6.43 -13.42 -20.40
C ALA A 4 7.40 -12.22 -20.38
N ASP A 5 6.87 -10.99 -20.47
CA ASP A 5 7.66 -9.78 -20.53
C ASP A 5 8.22 -9.39 -19.15
N PRO A 6 9.54 -9.40 -18.94
CA PRO A 6 10.17 -8.98 -17.69
C PRO A 6 9.90 -7.52 -17.32
N GLU A 7 9.62 -6.64 -18.30
CA GLU A 7 9.31 -5.23 -18.05
C GLU A 7 8.00 -5.07 -17.28
N VAL A 8 6.99 -5.89 -17.60
CA VAL A 8 5.71 -5.89 -16.89
C VAL A 8 5.91 -6.24 -15.41
N LEU A 9 6.72 -7.27 -15.12
CA LEU A 9 7.04 -7.65 -13.74
C LEU A 9 7.81 -6.55 -13.01
N HIS A 10 8.74 -5.88 -13.69
CA HIS A 10 9.48 -4.75 -13.12
C HIS A 10 8.56 -3.59 -12.77
N ILE A 11 7.62 -3.24 -13.65
CA ILE A 11 6.62 -2.19 -13.43
C ILE A 11 5.74 -2.55 -12.22
N TRP A 12 5.27 -3.79 -12.13
CA TRP A 12 4.45 -4.23 -10.99
C TRP A 12 5.19 -4.15 -9.66
N LYS A 13 6.43 -4.66 -9.60
CA LYS A 13 7.26 -4.57 -8.39
C LYS A 13 7.49 -3.12 -7.97
N THR A 14 7.76 -2.24 -8.93
CA THR A 14 8.02 -0.82 -8.68
C THR A 14 6.77 -0.09 -8.21
N ASN A 15 5.62 -0.37 -8.82
CA ASN A 15 4.35 0.26 -8.49
C ASN A 15 3.72 -0.28 -7.20
N SER A 16 4.10 -1.49 -6.75
CA SER A 16 3.57 -2.08 -5.52
C SER A 16 4.35 -1.66 -4.27
N LEU A 17 5.69 -1.62 -4.33
CA LEU A 17 6.52 -1.43 -3.14
C LEU A 17 7.25 -0.08 -3.12
N PRO A 18 8.23 0.22 -3.99
CA PRO A 18 8.91 1.52 -4.01
C PRO A 18 7.97 2.72 -4.06
N LEU A 19 7.00 2.72 -4.98
CA LEU A 19 6.12 3.86 -5.20
C LEU A 19 5.11 4.07 -4.06
N ARG A 20 4.57 2.98 -3.50
CA ARG A 20 3.48 3.07 -2.50
C ARG A 20 3.99 3.17 -1.08
N PHE A 21 5.07 2.49 -0.77
CA PHE A 21 5.63 2.44 0.57
C PHE A 21 6.86 3.35 0.70
N TRP A 22 7.93 3.07 -0.04
CA TRP A 22 9.22 3.75 0.19
C TRP A 22 9.19 5.24 -0.12
N VAL A 23 8.56 5.65 -1.22
CA VAL A 23 8.38 7.09 -1.52
C VAL A 23 7.58 7.79 -0.42
N ASN A 24 6.59 7.11 0.16
CA ASN A 24 5.77 7.70 1.21
C ASN A 24 6.59 7.93 2.48
N ILE A 25 7.41 6.96 2.88
CA ILE A 25 8.33 7.09 4.03
C ILE A 25 9.41 8.14 3.78
N LEU A 26 10.03 8.14 2.59
CA LEU A 26 11.06 9.11 2.20
C LEU A 26 10.54 10.56 2.26
N LYS A 27 9.30 10.79 1.81
CA LYS A 27 8.69 12.12 1.81
C LYS A 27 8.10 12.51 3.15
N ASN A 28 7.77 11.54 4.00
CA ASN A 28 7.09 11.76 5.27
C ASN A 28 7.84 11.08 6.43
N PRO A 29 9.07 11.53 6.75
CA PRO A 29 9.85 10.94 7.83
C PRO A 29 9.17 11.06 9.19
N GLN A 30 8.25 12.02 9.36
CA GLN A 30 7.43 12.16 10.57
C GLN A 30 6.47 10.98 10.82
N PHE A 31 6.28 10.08 9.84
CA PHE A 31 5.55 8.82 10.06
C PHE A 31 6.38 7.78 10.82
N VAL A 32 7.71 7.96 10.87
CA VAL A 32 8.65 7.03 11.51
C VAL A 32 9.29 7.65 12.74
N PHE A 33 9.55 8.96 12.69
CA PHE A 33 10.26 9.70 13.74
C PHE A 33 9.38 10.81 14.30
N ASP A 34 9.53 11.07 15.59
CA ASP A 34 8.96 12.26 16.22
C ASP A 34 9.75 13.50 15.78
N MET A 35 9.25 14.18 14.75
CA MET A 35 9.90 15.36 14.18
C MET A 35 8.91 16.26 13.45
N ASP A 36 9.19 17.57 13.47
CA ASP A 36 8.49 18.55 12.65
C ASP A 36 9.15 18.67 11.27
N LYS A 37 8.38 18.38 10.22
CA LYS A 37 8.83 18.55 8.84
C LYS A 37 8.53 19.98 8.37
N SER A 38 9.58 20.76 8.10
CA SER A 38 9.44 22.08 7.46
C SER A 38 9.17 21.97 5.96
N ASP A 39 8.55 23.01 5.38
CA ASP A 39 8.29 23.08 3.92
C ASP A 39 9.58 23.00 3.10
N HIS A 40 10.67 23.59 3.62
CA HIS A 40 11.98 23.51 2.96
C HIS A 40 12.49 22.06 2.91
N LEU A 41 12.38 21.34 4.02
CA LEU A 41 12.77 19.93 4.08
C LEU A 41 11.88 19.07 3.17
N ASP A 42 10.57 19.33 3.11
CA ASP A 42 9.65 18.63 2.20
C ASP A 42 10.06 18.80 0.73
N GLY A 43 10.48 20.01 0.33
CA GLY A 43 11.02 20.26 -1.01
C GLY A 43 12.28 19.44 -1.30
N CYS A 44 13.24 19.40 -0.36
CA CYS A 44 14.46 18.60 -0.49
C CYS A 44 14.15 17.09 -0.58
N LEU A 45 13.28 16.58 0.29
CA LEU A 45 12.88 15.17 0.30
C LEU A 45 12.11 14.80 -0.97
N SER A 46 11.31 15.70 -1.52
CA SER A 46 10.63 15.49 -2.81
C SER A 46 11.62 15.34 -3.96
N VAL A 47 12.72 16.11 -3.96
CA VAL A 47 13.81 15.96 -4.94
C VAL A 47 14.49 14.59 -4.79
N ILE A 48 14.81 14.18 -3.57
CA ILE A 48 15.42 12.86 -3.29
C ILE A 48 14.48 11.73 -3.69
N ALA A 49 13.20 11.80 -3.32
CA ALA A 49 12.19 10.80 -3.68
C ALA A 49 12.01 10.68 -5.20
N GLN A 50 12.12 11.80 -5.94
CA GLN A 50 12.09 11.76 -7.39
C GLN A 50 13.32 11.05 -7.97
N ALA A 51 14.53 11.32 -7.46
CA ALA A 51 15.74 10.61 -7.88
C ALA A 51 15.67 9.11 -7.54
N PHE A 52 15.15 8.76 -6.36
CA PHE A 52 14.86 7.39 -5.98
C PHE A 52 13.93 6.73 -7.00
N MET A 53 12.81 7.36 -7.37
CA MET A 53 11.88 6.81 -8.38
C MET A 53 12.48 6.72 -9.78
N ASP A 54 13.29 7.70 -10.19
CA ASP A 54 13.98 7.68 -11.49
C ASP A 54 14.95 6.48 -11.60
N SER A 55 15.47 5.98 -10.46
CA SER A 55 16.31 4.78 -10.38
C SER A 55 15.56 3.49 -10.72
N PHE A 56 14.22 3.47 -10.62
CA PHE A 56 13.39 2.34 -11.04
C PHE A 56 12.90 2.47 -12.49
N SER A 57 13.21 3.56 -13.19
CA SER A 57 12.76 3.74 -14.57
C SER A 57 13.47 2.78 -15.54
N LEU A 58 12.68 2.13 -16.39
CA LEU A 58 13.19 1.31 -17.50
C LEU A 58 13.69 2.16 -18.67
N THR A 59 13.31 3.43 -18.76
CA THR A 59 13.66 4.31 -19.88
C THR A 59 14.91 5.13 -19.58
N ASP A 60 15.86 5.12 -20.51
CA ASP A 60 17.03 5.98 -20.42
C ASP A 60 16.67 7.39 -20.90
N THR A 61 16.66 8.32 -19.96
CA THR A 61 16.33 9.72 -20.23
C THR A 61 17.61 10.48 -20.51
N LYS A 62 17.81 10.92 -21.75
CA LYS A 62 18.87 11.88 -22.08
C LYS A 62 18.46 13.26 -21.55
N LEU A 63 19.17 13.73 -20.53
CA LEU A 63 18.90 15.04 -19.95
C LEU A 63 19.59 16.12 -20.77
N GLY A 64 18.82 17.09 -21.26
CA GLY A 64 19.30 18.25 -22.01
C GLY A 64 19.22 19.54 -21.19
N LYS A 65 19.55 20.68 -21.82
CA LYS A 65 19.55 22.02 -21.21
C LYS A 65 18.20 22.45 -20.60
N HIS A 66 17.10 21.84 -21.03
CA HIS A 66 15.74 22.12 -20.55
C HIS A 66 15.23 21.11 -19.51
N ALA A 67 16.08 20.19 -19.06
CA ALA A 67 15.70 19.25 -18.02
C ALA A 67 15.50 19.99 -16.67
N PRO A 68 14.53 19.54 -15.85
CA PRO A 68 14.36 20.06 -14.49
C PRO A 68 15.65 19.96 -13.66
N THR A 69 15.98 21.00 -12.92
CA THR A 69 17.23 21.08 -12.13
C THR A 69 17.38 19.89 -11.18
N ASN A 70 16.30 19.45 -10.54
CA ASN A 70 16.31 18.29 -9.65
C ASN A 70 16.71 16.98 -10.35
N LYS A 71 16.39 16.80 -11.63
CA LYS A 71 16.87 15.65 -12.42
C LYS A 71 18.34 15.80 -12.81
N LEU A 72 18.79 17.03 -13.07
CA LEU A 72 20.19 17.30 -13.37
C LEU A 72 21.11 17.02 -12.17
N LEU A 73 20.62 17.24 -10.94
CA LEU A 73 21.39 17.02 -9.71
C LEU A 73 21.88 15.56 -9.57
N TYR A 74 21.03 14.60 -9.88
CA TYR A 74 21.32 13.16 -9.72
C TYR A 74 21.60 12.44 -11.04
N ALA A 75 21.67 13.18 -12.15
CA ALA A 75 21.78 12.63 -13.51
C ALA A 75 22.91 11.60 -13.68
N LYS A 76 24.03 11.82 -12.98
CA LYS A 76 25.23 10.98 -13.07
C LYS A 76 25.11 9.68 -12.28
N ASP A 77 24.30 9.68 -11.22
CA ASP A 77 24.18 8.55 -10.29
C ASP A 77 23.05 7.58 -10.70
N ILE A 78 21.98 8.10 -11.31
CA ILE A 78 20.82 7.30 -11.76
C ILE A 78 21.20 6.06 -12.58
N PRO A 79 22.15 6.09 -13.55
CA PRO A 79 22.52 4.89 -14.29
C PRO A 79 23.05 3.76 -13.40
N GLN A 80 23.82 4.09 -12.36
CA GLN A 80 24.31 3.10 -11.39
C GLN A 80 23.16 2.56 -10.55
N PHE A 81 22.30 3.43 -10.01
CA PHE A 81 21.17 2.99 -9.19
C PHE A 81 20.19 2.10 -9.97
N LYS A 82 19.97 2.35 -11.25
CA LYS A 82 19.21 1.45 -12.13
C LYS A 82 19.80 0.04 -12.22
N GLN A 83 21.13 -0.08 -12.23
CA GLN A 83 21.78 -1.38 -12.23
C GLN A 83 21.59 -2.10 -10.90
N GLU A 84 21.70 -1.37 -9.79
CA GLU A 84 21.46 -1.88 -8.43
C GLU A 84 20.01 -2.34 -8.24
N VAL A 85 19.02 -1.59 -8.75
CA VAL A 85 17.61 -2.01 -8.73
C VAL A 85 17.39 -3.31 -9.51
N LYS A 86 17.99 -3.43 -10.70
CA LYS A 86 17.91 -4.66 -11.50
C LYS A 86 18.54 -5.84 -10.76
N ALA A 87 19.71 -5.64 -10.14
CA ALA A 87 20.37 -6.64 -9.32
C ALA A 87 19.51 -7.04 -8.12
N TYR A 88 18.93 -6.08 -7.40
CA TYR A 88 18.03 -6.31 -6.27
C TYR A 88 16.84 -7.21 -6.65
N TYR A 89 16.13 -6.88 -7.73
CA TYR A 89 15.00 -7.70 -8.19
C TYR A 89 15.41 -9.09 -8.68
N ASN A 90 16.63 -9.25 -9.19
CA ASN A 90 17.17 -10.56 -9.56
C ASN A 90 17.50 -11.38 -8.31
N CYS A 91 18.17 -10.80 -7.32
CA CYS A 91 18.49 -11.46 -6.05
C CYS A 91 17.23 -11.95 -5.34
N VAL A 92 16.19 -11.11 -5.22
CA VAL A 92 14.91 -11.50 -4.60
C VAL A 92 14.24 -12.66 -5.37
N ARG A 93 14.35 -12.69 -6.69
CA ARG A 93 13.80 -13.78 -7.51
C ARG A 93 14.56 -15.10 -7.30
N GLU A 94 15.86 -15.02 -7.03
CA GLU A 94 16.74 -16.18 -6.85
C GLU A 94 16.74 -16.72 -5.41
N GLN A 95 16.11 -16.03 -4.47
CA GLN A 95 15.93 -16.50 -3.10
C GLN A 95 15.08 -17.76 -3.03
N GLN A 96 15.30 -18.55 -1.98
CA GLN A 96 14.48 -19.72 -1.70
C GLN A 96 13.02 -19.31 -1.44
N PRO A 97 12.03 -20.04 -1.98
CA PRO A 97 10.62 -19.76 -1.71
C PRO A 97 10.31 -19.87 -0.21
N ILE A 98 9.52 -18.93 0.30
CA ILE A 98 9.01 -18.96 1.68
C ILE A 98 7.94 -20.05 1.77
N THR A 99 8.05 -20.92 2.77
CA THR A 99 7.04 -21.97 2.98
C THR A 99 5.76 -21.40 3.59
N THR A 100 4.63 -22.08 3.39
CA THR A 100 3.36 -21.66 4.00
C THR A 100 3.40 -21.69 5.52
N ALA A 101 4.18 -22.59 6.12
CA ALA A 101 4.34 -22.66 7.57
C ALA A 101 5.09 -21.42 8.09
N GLU A 102 6.26 -21.12 7.54
CA GLU A 102 7.05 -19.93 7.90
C GLU A 102 6.26 -18.64 7.74
N PHE A 103 5.51 -18.51 6.63
CA PHE A 103 4.69 -17.31 6.40
C PHE A 103 3.56 -17.17 7.42
N LYS A 104 2.90 -18.28 7.79
CA LYS A 104 1.85 -18.26 8.83
C LYS A 104 2.42 -17.92 10.20
N ASP A 105 3.55 -18.50 10.56
CA ASP A 105 4.20 -18.27 11.84
C ASP A 105 4.62 -16.80 11.97
N PHE A 106 5.19 -16.23 10.92
CA PHE A 106 5.50 -14.80 10.85
C PHE A 106 4.26 -13.91 11.04
N LEU A 107 3.16 -14.20 10.34
CA LEU A 107 1.92 -13.42 10.47
C LEU A 107 1.31 -13.52 11.87
N LEU A 108 1.31 -14.72 12.48
CA LEU A 108 0.80 -14.92 13.84
C LEU A 108 1.65 -14.17 14.88
N GLU A 109 2.97 -14.15 14.70
CA GLU A 109 3.86 -13.40 15.57
C GLU A 109 3.59 -11.89 15.51
N GLU A 110 3.50 -11.32 14.30
CA GLU A 110 3.19 -9.90 14.12
C GLU A 110 1.77 -9.54 14.60
N SER A 111 0.77 -10.41 14.36
CA SER A 111 -0.58 -10.20 14.92
C SER A 111 -0.57 -10.14 16.45
N ARG A 112 0.12 -11.08 17.11
CA ARG A 112 0.21 -11.12 18.57
C ARG A 112 0.94 -9.90 19.14
N LYS A 113 1.97 -9.44 18.45
CA LYS A 113 2.77 -8.28 18.87
C LYS A 113 1.94 -6.98 18.90
N HIS A 114 0.96 -6.86 18.01
CA HIS A 114 0.17 -5.64 17.84
C HIS A 114 -1.32 -5.78 18.27
N ASP A 115 -1.69 -6.91 18.89
CA ASP A 115 -3.07 -7.31 19.20
C ASP A 115 -3.89 -6.25 19.99
N ASN A 116 -3.22 -5.46 20.83
CA ASN A 116 -3.86 -4.48 21.70
C ASN A 116 -3.42 -3.03 21.41
N GLU A 117 -2.80 -2.79 20.25
CA GLU A 117 -2.35 -1.45 19.86
C GLU A 117 -3.45 -0.60 19.22
N PHE A 118 -4.47 -1.24 18.63
CA PHE A 118 -5.51 -0.56 17.86
C PHE A 118 -6.92 -0.79 18.44
N ASN A 119 -7.80 0.20 18.29
CA ASN A 119 -9.18 0.12 18.73
C ASN A 119 -10.07 -0.47 17.62
N GLU A 120 -10.22 -1.79 17.59
CA GLU A 120 -11.07 -2.48 16.61
C GLU A 120 -12.55 -2.02 16.65
N PRO A 121 -13.19 -1.84 17.83
CA PRO A 121 -14.56 -1.34 17.88
C PRO A 121 -14.76 0.00 17.17
N ALA A 122 -13.80 0.93 17.30
CA ALA A 122 -13.87 2.22 16.61
C ALA A 122 -13.72 2.05 15.09
N ALA A 123 -12.77 1.23 14.64
CA ALA A 123 -12.58 0.94 13.22
C ALA A 123 -13.83 0.29 12.59
N LEU A 124 -14.47 -0.65 13.27
CA LEU A 124 -15.70 -1.31 12.81
C LEU A 124 -16.88 -0.35 12.69
N ARG A 125 -17.01 0.61 13.62
CA ARG A 125 -18.06 1.64 13.54
C ARG A 125 -17.88 2.57 12.33
N GLU A 126 -16.64 2.96 12.03
CA GLU A 126 -16.33 3.75 10.83
C GLU A 126 -16.56 2.95 9.55
N LEU A 127 -16.16 1.68 9.54
CA LEU A 127 -16.37 0.79 8.39
C LEU A 127 -17.85 0.56 8.11
N TYR A 128 -18.68 0.40 9.14
CA TYR A 128 -20.12 0.21 8.98
C TYR A 128 -20.80 1.37 8.24
N LYS A 129 -20.28 2.60 8.34
CA LYS A 129 -20.83 3.75 7.58
C LYS A 129 -20.86 3.48 6.07
N PHE A 130 -19.81 2.85 5.55
CA PHE A 130 -19.73 2.45 4.15
C PHE A 130 -20.68 1.27 3.85
N ILE A 131 -20.77 0.29 4.74
CA ILE A 131 -21.71 -0.84 4.58
C ILE A 131 -23.14 -0.33 4.50
N HIS A 132 -23.53 0.57 5.41
CA HIS A 132 -24.86 1.17 5.42
C HIS A 132 -25.12 1.99 4.14
N GLN A 133 -24.13 2.78 3.69
CA GLN A 133 -24.26 3.60 2.49
C GLN A 133 -24.49 2.77 1.22
N TYR A 134 -23.82 1.63 1.09
CA TYR A 134 -23.85 0.79 -0.11
C TYR A 134 -24.53 -0.56 0.13
N PHE A 135 -25.44 -0.62 1.10
CA PHE A 135 -25.99 -1.89 1.58
C PHE A 135 -26.67 -2.69 0.47
N THR A 136 -27.46 -2.02 -0.37
CA THR A 136 -28.20 -2.64 -1.48
C THR A 136 -27.24 -3.23 -2.51
N GLU A 137 -26.19 -2.50 -2.89
CA GLU A 137 -25.20 -2.94 -3.87
C GLU A 137 -24.36 -4.11 -3.33
N ILE A 138 -24.02 -4.07 -2.04
CA ILE A 138 -23.32 -5.18 -1.36
C ILE A 138 -24.21 -6.43 -1.34
N GLU A 139 -25.48 -6.29 -0.94
CA GLU A 139 -26.44 -7.40 -0.88
C GLU A 139 -26.65 -8.02 -2.27
N GLN A 140 -26.88 -7.20 -3.30
CA GLN A 140 -27.01 -7.67 -4.68
C GLN A 140 -25.77 -8.41 -5.14
N LYS A 141 -24.56 -7.85 -4.93
CA LYS A 141 -23.33 -8.55 -5.33
C LYS A 141 -23.13 -9.86 -4.57
N LEU A 142 -23.53 -9.91 -3.30
CA LEU A 142 -23.47 -11.12 -2.49
C LEU A 142 -24.36 -12.22 -3.10
N GLU A 143 -25.58 -11.89 -3.52
CA GLU A 143 -26.48 -12.81 -4.24
C GLU A 143 -25.89 -13.32 -5.55
N HIS A 144 -25.36 -12.41 -6.39
CA HIS A 144 -24.81 -12.77 -7.70
C HIS A 144 -23.52 -13.60 -7.60
N SER A 145 -22.79 -13.48 -6.49
CA SER A 145 -21.54 -14.23 -6.26
C SER A 145 -21.76 -15.69 -5.86
N GLY A 146 -23.01 -16.11 -5.62
CA GLY A 146 -23.31 -17.46 -5.11
C GLY A 146 -22.94 -17.64 -3.63
N ALA A 147 -22.89 -16.55 -2.87
CA ALA A 147 -22.57 -16.60 -1.45
C ALA A 147 -23.63 -17.40 -0.65
N PRO A 148 -23.23 -18.10 0.43
CA PRO A 148 -24.17 -18.79 1.31
C PRO A 148 -25.26 -17.85 1.84
N ALA A 149 -26.50 -18.33 1.90
CA ALA A 149 -27.63 -17.56 2.42
C ALA A 149 -27.39 -17.05 3.86
N GLU A 150 -26.62 -17.78 4.66
CA GLU A 150 -26.23 -17.40 6.01
C GLU A 150 -25.47 -16.06 6.06
N LEU A 151 -24.56 -15.79 5.11
CA LEU A 151 -23.81 -14.52 5.08
C LEU A 151 -24.73 -13.33 4.83
N LYS A 152 -25.78 -13.52 4.02
CA LYS A 152 -26.78 -12.49 3.77
C LYS A 152 -27.59 -12.19 5.02
N GLU A 153 -28.00 -13.22 5.74
CA GLU A 153 -28.72 -13.05 7.00
C GLU A 153 -27.84 -12.41 8.07
N GLN A 154 -26.55 -12.78 8.16
CA GLN A 154 -25.59 -12.12 9.05
C GLN A 154 -25.42 -10.64 8.71
N LEU A 155 -25.32 -10.27 7.42
CA LEU A 155 -25.23 -8.86 7.00
C LEU A 155 -26.46 -8.06 7.43
N LYS A 156 -27.67 -8.61 7.27
CA LYS A 156 -28.91 -8.00 7.75
C LYS A 156 -28.97 -7.91 9.29
N GLN A 157 -28.49 -8.93 9.99
CA GLN A 157 -28.41 -8.92 11.45
C GLN A 157 -27.49 -7.80 11.95
N VAL A 158 -26.31 -7.63 11.33
CA VAL A 158 -25.40 -6.52 11.65
C VAL A 158 -26.10 -5.18 11.43
N LYS A 159 -26.77 -4.99 10.29
CA LYS A 159 -27.54 -3.77 10.03
C LYS A 159 -28.57 -3.48 11.13
N ASN A 160 -29.38 -4.49 11.47
CA ASN A 160 -30.42 -4.34 12.49
C ASN A 160 -29.84 -4.02 13.88
N GLN A 161 -28.69 -4.60 14.24
CA GLN A 161 -28.02 -4.29 15.51
C GLN A 161 -27.55 -2.83 15.58
N PHE A 162 -26.93 -2.33 14.51
CA PHE A 162 -26.46 -0.94 14.47
C PHE A 162 -27.62 0.08 14.39
N ASP A 163 -28.70 -0.26 13.66
CA ASP A 163 -29.88 0.60 13.57
C ASP A 163 -30.68 0.60 14.89
N GLY A 164 -30.75 -0.55 15.57
CA GLY A 164 -31.32 -0.67 16.91
C GLY A 164 -30.52 0.09 17.98
N GLN A 165 -29.19 0.16 17.85
CA GLN A 165 -28.36 0.98 18.74
C GLN A 165 -28.63 2.49 18.60
N LYS A 166 -28.91 2.99 17.39
CA LYS A 166 -29.36 4.38 17.19
C LYS A 166 -30.71 4.64 17.86
N SER A 167 -31.61 3.65 17.85
CA SER A 167 -32.94 3.72 18.47
C SER A 167 -32.90 3.71 20.01
N CYS A 168 -31.83 3.22 20.64
CA CYS A 168 -31.68 3.19 22.11
C CYS A 168 -30.91 4.38 22.68
N SER A 169 -30.45 5.32 21.84
CA SER A 169 -29.88 6.60 22.28
C SER A 169 -31.02 7.62 22.48
N TRP A 170 -31.91 7.38 23.44
CA TRP A 170 -32.77 8.42 24.01
C TRP A 170 -32.24 8.76 25.40
N ASP A 171 -31.95 10.05 25.58
CA ASP A 171 -31.45 10.78 26.77
C ASP A 171 -29.97 10.63 27.15
#